data_AF-A0A958YJA1-F1
#
_entry.id   AF-A0A958YJA1-F1
#
_cell.length_a   1.000
_cell.length_b   1.000
_cell.length_c   1.000
_cell.angle_alpha   90.00
_cell.angle_beta   90.00
_cell.angle_gamma   90.00
#
_symmetry.space_group_name_H-M   'P 1'
#
loop_
_entity.id
_entity.type
_entity.pdbx_description
1 polymer ?
#
loop_
_entity_poly.entity_id
_entity_poly.type
_entity_poly.pdbx_seq_one_letter_code
_entity_poly.pdbx_strand_id
1 'polypeptide(L)'
;MTQTTPNKKETAINIVELYLSKWKLILLCLLIAVGFAYLKIRYSTYEYQANATIKLKQDENSKKLSEISSLQNYGMFSTDFTNVTDEVETIKSRSIISEVVKDLKLNIEYFVTGKVKEQEVYMEPPVHISFFLSDSAVNTIDKSIFIKIISADKFELSKTNNNKIIGFDTSDATTHAFGERVKADFGDFVLTPNIGTYGSTPNSYIEIKLT
;
A
#
# COMPACT_ATOMS: atom_id res chain seq x y z
N MET A 1 -18.88 -65.54 -22.85
CA MET A 1 -18.97 -64.13 -22.42
C MET A 1 -17.56 -63.58 -22.33
N THR A 2 -17.06 -62.96 -23.40
CA THR A 2 -15.75 -62.31 -23.41
C THR A 2 -15.97 -60.81 -23.25
N GLN A 3 -15.67 -60.29 -22.05
CA GLN A 3 -15.66 -58.86 -21.78
C GLN A 3 -14.43 -58.26 -22.47
N THR A 4 -14.62 -57.58 -23.60
CA THR A 4 -13.57 -56.82 -24.28
C THR A 4 -13.26 -55.56 -23.47
N THR A 5 -12.06 -55.50 -22.90
CA THR A 5 -11.53 -54.31 -22.24
C THR A 5 -11.47 -53.16 -23.24
N PRO A 6 -12.08 -51.98 -22.98
CA PRO A 6 -12.15 -50.91 -23.97
C PRO A 6 -10.76 -50.36 -24.30
N ASN A 7 -10.46 -50.25 -25.59
CA ASN A 7 -9.19 -49.73 -26.11
C ASN A 7 -9.02 -48.26 -25.70
N LYS A 8 -7.96 -47.96 -24.92
CA LYS A 8 -7.68 -46.63 -24.35
C LYS A 8 -7.63 -45.49 -25.38
N LYS A 9 -7.32 -45.79 -26.65
CA LYS A 9 -7.30 -44.80 -27.74
C LYS A 9 -8.71 -44.42 -28.20
N GLU A 10 -9.63 -45.39 -28.30
CA GLU A 10 -10.99 -45.13 -28.75
C GLU A 10 -11.83 -44.42 -27.68
N THR A 11 -11.59 -44.72 -26.41
CA THR A 11 -12.19 -43.95 -25.32
C THR A 11 -11.71 -42.50 -25.30
N ALA A 12 -10.43 -42.24 -25.62
CA ALA A 12 -9.90 -40.88 -25.72
C ALA A 12 -10.45 -40.07 -26.92
N ILE A 13 -10.71 -40.72 -28.05
CA ILE A 13 -11.30 -40.03 -29.22
C ILE A 13 -12.78 -39.71 -28.97
N ASN A 14 -13.54 -40.66 -28.42
CA ASN A 14 -14.96 -40.47 -28.11
C ASN A 14 -15.20 -39.33 -27.10
N ILE A 15 -14.33 -39.16 -26.08
CA ILE A 15 -14.46 -38.03 -25.16
C ILE A 15 -14.21 -36.69 -25.88
N VAL A 16 -13.22 -36.62 -26.77
CA VAL A 16 -12.89 -35.39 -27.49
C VAL A 16 -14.03 -34.98 -28.42
N GLU A 17 -14.63 -35.93 -29.13
CA GLU A 17 -15.80 -35.69 -29.98
C GLU A 17 -17.02 -35.20 -29.19
N LEU A 18 -17.24 -35.74 -27.98
CA LEU A 18 -18.31 -35.30 -27.08
C LEU A 18 -18.11 -33.84 -26.61
N TYR A 19 -16.86 -33.44 -26.35
CA TYR A 19 -16.52 -32.05 -25.99
C TYR A 19 -16.61 -31.10 -27.20
N LEU A 20 -16.18 -31.52 -28.40
CA LEU A 20 -16.33 -30.74 -29.64
C LEU A 20 -17.81 -30.54 -30.02
N SER A 21 -18.67 -31.52 -29.77
CA SER A 21 -20.11 -31.40 -30.00
C SER A 21 -20.74 -30.29 -29.13
N LYS A 22 -20.20 -30.05 -27.93
CA LYS A 22 -20.64 -29.00 -27.00
C LYS A 22 -19.82 -27.71 -27.05
N TRP A 23 -19.13 -27.42 -28.17
CA TRP A 23 -18.23 -26.27 -28.28
C TRP A 23 -18.84 -24.92 -27.88
N LYS A 24 -20.15 -24.72 -28.12
CA LYS A 24 -20.87 -23.49 -27.73
C LYS A 24 -20.89 -23.28 -26.20
N LEU A 25 -21.02 -24.35 -25.42
CA LEU A 25 -20.98 -24.28 -23.96
C LEU A 25 -19.57 -24.00 -23.44
N ILE A 26 -18.56 -24.55 -24.12
CA ILE A 26 -17.14 -24.26 -23.82
C ILE A 26 -16.86 -22.78 -24.09
N LEU A 27 -17.31 -22.26 -25.23
CA LEU A 27 -17.17 -20.85 -25.59
C LEU A 27 -17.89 -19.93 -24.58
N LEU A 28 -19.08 -20.33 -24.12
CA LEU A 28 -19.83 -19.60 -23.11
C LEU A 28 -19.09 -19.57 -21.75
N CYS A 29 -18.59 -20.72 -21.28
CA CYS A 29 -17.78 -20.79 -20.06
C CYS A 29 -16.50 -19.96 -20.19
N LEU A 30 -15.85 -19.96 -21.36
CA LEU A 30 -14.67 -19.16 -21.63
C LEU A 30 -14.98 -17.66 -21.52
N LEU A 31 -16.08 -17.20 -22.14
CA LEU A 31 -16.51 -15.80 -22.05
C LEU A 31 -16.81 -15.39 -20.60
N ILE A 32 -17.49 -16.25 -19.84
CA ILE A 32 -17.79 -16.00 -18.43
C ILE A 32 -16.50 -15.91 -17.61
N ALA A 33 -15.55 -16.84 -17.82
CA ALA A 33 -14.26 -16.84 -17.13
C ALA A 33 -13.44 -15.58 -17.43
N VAL A 34 -13.39 -15.14 -18.70
CA VAL A 34 -12.74 -13.88 -19.09
C VAL A 34 -13.44 -12.67 -18.47
N GLY A 35 -14.77 -12.65 -18.43
CA GLY A 35 -15.54 -11.60 -17.77
C GLY A 35 -15.23 -11.49 -16.28
N PHE A 36 -15.18 -12.62 -15.57
CA PHE A 36 -14.78 -12.66 -14.16
C PHE A 36 -13.32 -12.23 -13.95
N ALA A 37 -12.40 -12.67 -14.81
CA ALA A 37 -11.00 -12.26 -14.75
C ALA A 37 -10.85 -10.75 -14.94
N TYR A 38 -11.56 -10.18 -15.93
CA TYR A 38 -11.57 -8.73 -16.17
C TYR A 38 -12.12 -7.95 -14.97
N LEU A 39 -13.23 -8.40 -14.39
CA LEU A 39 -13.79 -7.81 -13.18
C LEU A 39 -12.78 -7.87 -12.02
N LYS A 40 -12.15 -9.02 -11.80
CA LYS A 40 -11.12 -9.17 -10.76
C LYS A 40 -9.96 -8.20 -10.94
N ILE A 41 -9.41 -8.09 -12.16
CA ILE A 41 -8.32 -7.15 -12.46
C ILE A 41 -8.78 -5.69 -12.25
N ARG A 42 -10.03 -5.36 -12.61
CA ARG A 42 -10.57 -4.01 -12.45
C ARG A 42 -10.71 -3.60 -10.98
N TYR A 43 -11.04 -4.54 -10.09
CA TYR A 43 -11.27 -4.29 -8.67
C TYR A 43 -10.09 -4.60 -7.75
N SER A 44 -9.03 -5.25 -8.25
CA SER A 44 -7.85 -5.55 -7.42
C SER A 44 -7.08 -4.28 -7.07
N THR A 45 -6.59 -4.23 -5.83
CA THR A 45 -5.61 -3.22 -5.39
C THR A 45 -4.24 -3.57 -6.00
N TYR A 46 -3.48 -2.55 -6.41
CA TYR A 46 -2.13 -2.75 -6.91
C TYR A 46 -1.18 -2.88 -5.71
N GLU A 47 -0.39 -3.96 -5.66
CA GLU A 47 0.69 -4.12 -4.69
C GLU A 47 2.03 -3.78 -5.36
N TYR A 48 2.81 -2.91 -4.72
CA TYR A 48 4.11 -2.47 -5.22
C TYR A 48 5.23 -3.04 -4.35
N GLN A 49 6.27 -3.58 -4.97
CA GLN A 49 7.47 -4.07 -4.27
C GLN A 49 8.69 -3.27 -4.71
N ALA A 50 9.42 -2.71 -3.74
CA ALA A 50 10.72 -2.09 -3.96
C ALA A 50 11.83 -3.04 -3.44
N ASN A 51 12.87 -3.25 -4.25
CA ASN A 51 14.03 -4.06 -3.88
C ASN A 51 15.30 -3.20 -3.98
N ALA A 52 16.12 -3.23 -2.95
CA ALA A 52 17.41 -2.53 -2.91
C ALA A 52 18.55 -3.54 -2.67
N THR A 53 19.68 -3.36 -3.35
CA THR A 53 20.89 -4.16 -3.12
C THR A 53 22.02 -3.24 -2.71
N ILE A 54 22.56 -3.48 -1.51
CA ILE A 54 23.63 -2.66 -0.92
C ILE A 54 24.93 -3.45 -1.04
N LYS A 55 25.98 -2.80 -1.59
CA LYS A 55 27.31 -3.40 -1.72
C LYS A 55 28.24 -2.83 -0.66
N LEU A 56 28.75 -3.70 0.21
CA LEU A 56 29.79 -3.34 1.19
C LEU A 56 31.13 -3.21 0.48
N LYS A 57 31.80 -2.08 0.68
CA LYS A 57 33.19 -1.88 0.28
C LYS A 57 34.05 -2.03 1.53
N GLN A 58 35.05 -2.89 1.46
CA GLN A 58 36.04 -3.02 2.51
C GLN A 58 37.11 -1.93 2.28
N ASP A 59 37.32 -1.06 3.26
CA ASP A 59 38.33 -0.01 3.19
C ASP A 59 39.74 -0.64 3.10
N GLU A 60 40.57 -0.16 2.18
CA GLU A 60 41.91 -0.71 1.96
C GLU A 60 42.85 -0.55 3.19
N ASN A 61 42.48 0.29 4.16
CA ASN A 61 43.17 0.42 5.45
C ASN A 61 42.96 -0.79 6.38
N SER A 62 42.00 -1.68 6.09
CA SER A 62 41.87 -2.98 6.77
C SER A 62 42.92 -4.01 6.33
N LYS A 63 43.78 -3.71 5.35
CA LYS A 63 44.91 -4.58 4.97
C LYS A 63 45.89 -4.85 6.11
N LYS A 64 45.96 -3.98 7.13
CA LYS A 64 46.74 -4.24 8.35
C LYS A 64 46.17 -5.37 9.22
N LEU A 65 44.90 -5.74 9.01
CA LEU A 65 44.27 -6.90 9.62
C LEU A 65 44.51 -8.19 8.81
N SER A 66 45.01 -8.10 7.57
CA SER A 66 45.21 -9.25 6.68
C SER A 66 46.22 -10.27 7.22
N GLU A 67 47.22 -9.85 8.01
CA GLU A 67 48.15 -10.79 8.67
C GLU A 67 47.47 -11.56 9.82
N ILE A 68 46.47 -10.96 10.47
CA ILE A 68 45.62 -11.61 11.47
C ILE A 68 44.58 -12.53 10.78
N SER A 69 44.07 -12.15 9.61
CA SER A 69 43.17 -12.98 8.79
C SER A 69 43.84 -14.26 8.28
N SER A 70 45.16 -14.27 8.06
CA SER A 70 45.91 -15.50 7.75
C SER A 70 46.00 -16.47 8.95
N LEU A 71 45.99 -15.97 10.19
CA LEU A 71 45.87 -16.80 11.40
C LEU A 71 44.43 -17.31 11.59
N GLN A 72 43.46 -16.61 11.02
CA GLN A 72 42.04 -16.91 11.09
C GLN A 72 41.63 -18.09 10.20
N ASN A 73 42.32 -18.29 9.07
CA ASN A 73 42.21 -19.46 8.19
C ASN A 73 42.63 -20.80 8.85
N TYR A 74 43.28 -20.75 10.02
CA TYR A 74 43.59 -21.93 10.83
C TYR A 74 42.43 -22.36 11.76
N GLY A 75 41.24 -21.78 11.59
CA GLY A 75 39.99 -22.37 12.09
C GLY A 75 39.49 -21.84 13.44
N MET A 76 39.77 -20.58 13.81
CA MET A 76 39.37 -20.10 15.15
C MET A 76 38.54 -18.80 15.24
N PHE A 77 38.10 -18.17 14.15
CA PHE A 77 36.98 -17.21 14.21
C PHE A 77 36.57 -16.77 12.79
N SER A 78 35.31 -16.63 12.44
CA SER A 78 34.88 -16.02 11.17
C SER A 78 34.35 -14.60 11.43
N THR A 79 35.21 -13.60 11.59
CA THR A 79 34.79 -12.21 11.92
C THR A 79 34.10 -11.50 10.76
N ASP A 80 34.43 -11.83 9.51
CA ASP A 80 33.89 -11.11 8.35
C ASP A 80 32.37 -11.30 8.19
N PHE A 81 31.84 -12.47 8.53
CA PHE A 81 30.40 -12.73 8.50
C PHE A 81 29.65 -12.01 9.63
N THR A 82 30.24 -11.89 10.82
CA THR A 82 29.59 -11.21 11.96
C THR A 82 29.45 -9.71 11.71
N ASN A 83 30.43 -9.08 11.05
CA ASN A 83 30.37 -7.66 10.70
C ASN A 83 29.25 -7.39 9.68
N VAL A 84 29.08 -8.26 8.67
CA VAL A 84 28.00 -8.10 7.69
C VAL A 84 26.62 -8.27 8.33
N THR A 85 26.45 -9.26 9.21
CA THR A 85 25.16 -9.47 9.89
C THR A 85 24.80 -8.32 10.82
N ASP A 86 25.77 -7.73 11.51
CA ASP A 86 25.57 -6.61 12.43
C ASP A 86 25.17 -5.32 11.67
N GLU A 87 25.75 -5.06 10.50
CA GLU A 87 25.35 -3.95 9.64
C GLU A 87 23.94 -4.15 9.07
N VAL A 88 23.60 -5.36 8.65
CA VAL A 88 22.23 -5.69 8.20
C VAL A 88 21.23 -5.53 9.34
N GLU A 89 21.59 -5.91 10.57
CA GLU A 89 20.75 -5.74 11.75
C GLU A 89 20.59 -4.27 12.12
N THR A 90 21.66 -3.48 12.03
CA THR A 90 21.66 -2.04 12.25
C THR A 90 20.72 -1.32 11.27
N ILE A 91 20.80 -1.65 9.98
CA ILE A 91 19.88 -1.09 8.96
C ILE A 91 18.43 -1.51 9.22
N LYS A 92 18.20 -2.73 9.72
CA LYS A 92 16.86 -3.24 10.08
C LYS A 92 16.39 -2.79 11.46
N SER A 93 17.17 -1.99 12.18
CA SER A 93 16.83 -1.58 13.53
C SER A 93 15.62 -0.65 13.56
N ARG A 94 14.87 -0.69 14.66
CA ARG A 94 13.69 0.16 14.86
C ARG A 94 14.02 1.64 14.83
N SER A 95 15.23 2.03 15.23
CA SER A 95 15.66 3.43 15.24
C SER A 95 15.75 3.98 13.81
N ILE A 96 16.43 3.27 12.92
CA ILE A 96 16.59 3.67 11.52
C ILE A 96 15.24 3.64 10.79
N ILE A 97 14.44 2.59 10.98
CA ILE A 97 13.10 2.49 10.38
C ILE A 97 12.20 3.64 10.86
N SER A 98 12.25 3.98 12.16
CA SER A 98 11.47 5.10 12.72
C SER A 98 11.86 6.45 12.12
N GLU A 99 13.16 6.67 11.93
CA GLU A 99 13.66 7.88 11.28
C GLU A 99 13.21 7.98 9.82
N VAL A 100 13.25 6.88 9.07
CA VAL A 100 12.73 6.82 7.69
C VAL A 100 11.23 7.09 7.64
N VAL A 101 10.44 6.50 8.53
CA VAL A 101 8.99 6.76 8.63
C VAL A 101 8.72 8.24 8.90
N LYS A 102 9.54 8.87 9.75
CA LYS A 102 9.43 10.29 10.10
C LYS A 102 9.81 11.20 8.94
N ASP A 103 10.90 10.91 8.23
CA ASP A 103 11.39 11.71 7.10
C ASP A 103 10.41 11.65 5.91
N LEU A 104 9.90 10.45 5.62
CA LEU A 104 8.92 10.21 4.56
C LEU A 104 7.47 10.52 4.97
N LYS A 105 7.22 10.84 6.24
CA LYS A 105 5.88 11.12 6.81
C LYS A 105 4.86 10.01 6.50
N LEU A 106 5.28 8.75 6.61
CA LEU A 106 4.44 7.58 6.30
C LEU A 106 3.35 7.33 7.35
N ASN A 107 3.33 8.09 8.43
CA ASN A 107 2.31 8.03 9.49
C ASN A 107 0.98 8.71 9.10
N ILE A 108 0.93 9.37 7.93
CA ILE A 108 -0.26 10.05 7.42
C ILE A 108 -0.61 9.46 6.05
N GLU A 109 -1.68 8.68 6.02
CA GLU A 109 -2.21 8.06 4.80
C GLU A 109 -3.38 8.91 4.27
N TYR A 110 -3.38 9.20 2.97
CA TYR A 110 -4.47 9.94 2.32
C TYR A 110 -5.20 9.02 1.34
N PHE A 111 -6.49 8.83 1.54
CA PHE A 111 -7.34 8.02 0.68
C PHE A 111 -8.37 8.91 -0.02
N VAL A 112 -8.36 8.88 -1.35
CA VAL A 112 -9.33 9.60 -2.17
C VAL A 112 -10.39 8.62 -2.65
N THR A 113 -11.65 8.89 -2.32
CA THR A 113 -12.77 8.08 -2.79
C THR A 113 -13.12 8.47 -4.24
N GLY A 114 -12.82 7.58 -5.18
CA GLY A 114 -13.28 7.71 -6.56
C GLY A 114 -14.72 7.20 -6.75
N LYS A 115 -15.19 7.22 -8.00
CA LYS A 115 -16.55 6.73 -8.36
C LYS A 115 -16.74 5.23 -8.17
N VAL A 116 -15.65 4.47 -8.11
CA VAL A 116 -15.67 2.99 -8.19
C VAL A 116 -14.84 2.35 -7.09
N LYS A 117 -13.72 2.96 -6.70
CA LYS A 117 -12.84 2.49 -5.63
C LYS A 117 -12.16 3.66 -4.93
N GLU A 118 -11.78 3.42 -3.69
CA GLU A 118 -10.87 4.25 -2.93
C GLU A 118 -9.43 4.00 -3.40
N GLN A 119 -8.64 5.07 -3.47
CA GLN A 119 -7.22 4.99 -3.84
C GLN A 119 -6.39 5.79 -2.85
N GLU A 120 -5.34 5.18 -2.34
CA GLU A 120 -4.33 5.87 -1.54
C GLU A 120 -3.47 6.76 -2.44
N VAL A 121 -3.27 8.02 -2.02
CA VAL A 121 -2.50 9.03 -2.74
C VAL A 121 -1.39 9.56 -1.82
N TYR A 122 -0.17 9.05 -2.03
CA TYR A 122 0.98 9.45 -1.22
C TYR A 122 1.77 10.65 -1.79
N MET A 123 2.02 10.69 -3.11
CA MET A 123 2.93 11.66 -3.74
C MET A 123 2.39 13.10 -3.71
N GLU A 124 1.17 13.31 -4.21
CA GLU A 124 0.52 14.62 -4.33
C GLU A 124 -0.89 14.54 -3.76
N PRO A 125 -1.06 14.49 -2.43
CA PRO A 125 -2.38 14.40 -1.84
C PRO A 125 -3.17 15.69 -2.15
N PRO A 126 -4.50 15.60 -2.35
CA PRO A 126 -5.36 16.74 -2.66
C PRO A 126 -5.38 17.80 -1.56
N VAL A 127 -5.07 17.41 -0.32
CA VAL A 127 -4.98 18.26 0.86
C VAL A 127 -3.76 17.87 1.68
N HIS A 128 -3.18 18.85 2.37
CA HIS A 128 -2.13 18.63 3.36
C HIS A 128 -2.68 18.95 4.75
N ILE A 129 -2.51 18.00 5.67
CA ILE A 129 -2.78 18.22 7.09
C ILE A 129 -1.50 18.68 7.78
N SER A 130 -1.63 19.68 8.65
CA SER A 130 -0.56 20.15 9.53
C SER A 130 -1.10 20.31 10.94
N PHE A 131 -0.39 19.76 11.91
CA PHE A 131 -0.77 19.80 13.32
C PHE A 131 -0.04 20.92 14.05
N PHE A 132 -0.67 21.49 15.08
CA PHE A 132 -0.04 22.43 16.00
C PHE A 132 0.62 21.73 17.21
N LEU A 133 0.73 20.40 17.16
CA LEU A 133 1.39 19.55 18.16
C LEU A 133 2.80 19.16 17.70
N SER A 134 3.61 18.65 18.63
CA SER A 134 4.90 18.06 18.27
C SER A 134 4.72 16.77 17.47
N ASP A 135 5.64 16.49 16.54
CA ASP A 135 5.61 15.28 15.71
C ASP A 135 5.44 13.99 16.52
N SER A 136 6.04 13.92 17.72
CA SER A 136 5.92 12.77 18.61
C SER A 136 4.49 12.53 19.10
N ALA A 137 3.73 13.60 19.37
CA ALA A 137 2.33 13.49 19.76
C ALA A 137 1.46 13.07 18.58
N VAL A 138 1.75 13.58 17.38
CA VAL A 138 1.03 13.24 16.14
C VAL A 138 1.19 11.75 15.80
N ASN A 139 2.40 11.20 15.94
CA ASN A 139 2.69 9.79 15.68
C ASN A 139 2.03 8.80 16.66
N THR A 140 1.37 9.29 17.71
CA THR A 140 0.62 8.43 18.66
C THR A 140 -0.89 8.45 18.36
N ILE A 141 -1.34 9.25 17.38
CA ILE A 141 -2.75 9.40 17.05
C ILE A 141 -3.16 8.29 16.10
N ASP A 142 -4.04 7.39 16.58
CA ASP A 142 -4.72 6.38 15.76
C ASP A 142 -6.17 6.83 15.49
N LYS A 143 -6.35 7.71 14.49
CA LYS A 143 -7.65 8.29 14.12
C LYS A 143 -7.76 8.51 12.60
N SER A 144 -8.97 8.28 12.09
CA SER A 144 -9.37 8.69 10.73
C SER A 144 -10.16 10.00 10.76
N ILE A 145 -9.88 10.86 9.80
CA ILE A 145 -10.55 12.13 9.55
C ILE A 145 -11.23 12.03 8.18
N PHE A 146 -12.52 12.33 8.11
CA PHE A 146 -13.27 12.30 6.86
C PHE A 146 -13.59 13.72 6.43
N ILE A 147 -13.15 14.09 5.23
CA ILE A 147 -13.43 15.41 4.66
C ILE A 147 -14.12 15.31 3.31
N LYS A 148 -14.97 16.29 3.03
CA LYS A 148 -15.57 16.52 1.72
C LYS A 148 -15.22 17.92 1.25
N ILE A 149 -14.64 18.03 0.07
CA ILE A 149 -14.31 19.34 -0.51
C ILE A 149 -15.59 19.95 -1.09
N ILE A 150 -15.98 21.13 -0.62
CA ILE A 150 -17.17 21.83 -1.13
C ILE A 150 -16.76 22.78 -2.25
N SER A 151 -15.67 23.50 -2.05
CA SER A 151 -15.14 24.52 -2.95
C SER A 151 -13.63 24.65 -2.78
N ALA A 152 -12.98 25.47 -3.62
CA ALA A 152 -11.53 25.70 -3.55
C ALA A 152 -11.06 26.27 -2.20
N ASP A 153 -11.97 26.87 -1.43
CA ASP A 153 -11.71 27.55 -0.16
C ASP A 153 -12.36 26.87 1.05
N LYS A 154 -13.24 25.86 0.87
CA LYS A 154 -14.01 25.26 1.96
C LYS A 154 -14.10 23.74 1.89
N PHE A 155 -14.14 23.13 3.07
CA PHE A 155 -14.38 21.71 3.26
C PHE A 155 -15.39 21.47 4.37
N GLU A 156 -16.07 20.34 4.28
CA GLU A 156 -16.90 19.75 5.34
C GLU A 156 -16.09 18.66 6.05
N LEU A 157 -16.06 18.69 7.38
CA LEU A 157 -15.43 17.70 8.24
C LEU A 157 -16.51 16.87 8.92
N SER A 158 -16.42 15.54 8.88
CA SER A 158 -17.37 14.65 9.58
C SER A 158 -16.72 13.88 10.73
N LYS A 159 -17.47 13.69 11.81
CA LYS A 159 -17.05 13.03 13.06
C LYS A 159 -17.24 11.51 13.06
N THR A 160 -18.08 10.97 12.16
CA THR A 160 -18.41 9.53 12.07
C THR A 160 -18.58 9.11 10.61
N ASN A 161 -18.02 7.95 10.25
CA ASN A 161 -18.28 7.28 8.98
C ASN A 161 -19.30 6.16 9.17
N ASN A 162 -20.57 6.49 9.02
CA ASN A 162 -21.65 5.53 8.84
C ASN A 162 -21.85 5.31 7.33
N ASN A 163 -20.94 4.49 6.79
CA ASN A 163 -21.05 3.69 5.55
C ASN A 163 -20.19 4.17 4.37
N LYS A 164 -18.97 3.61 4.33
CA LYS A 164 -17.87 3.67 3.34
C LYS A 164 -18.25 3.33 1.87
N ILE A 165 -19.55 3.31 1.52
CA ILE A 165 -20.08 3.08 0.16
C ILE A 165 -21.29 3.98 -0.19
N ILE A 166 -22.02 4.56 0.79
CA ILE A 166 -23.31 5.26 0.54
C ILE A 166 -23.34 6.69 1.10
N GLY A 167 -22.19 7.34 1.15
CA GLY A 167 -22.10 8.77 1.33
C GLY A 167 -21.63 9.21 2.70
N PHE A 168 -21.00 10.38 2.68
CA PHE A 168 -20.61 11.16 3.83
C PHE A 168 -21.87 11.64 4.57
N ASP A 169 -22.01 11.26 5.83
CA ASP A 169 -23.13 11.76 6.64
C ASP A 169 -22.92 13.26 6.89
N THR A 170 -23.77 14.05 6.25
CA THR A 170 -23.75 15.51 6.32
C THR A 170 -24.48 16.02 7.58
N SER A 171 -25.14 15.14 8.34
CA SER A 171 -25.95 15.54 9.50
C SER A 171 -25.13 16.08 10.67
N ASP A 172 -23.89 15.60 10.86
CA ASP A 172 -22.95 16.06 11.89
C ASP A 172 -21.70 16.74 11.30
N ALA A 173 -21.76 17.18 10.04
CA ALA A 173 -20.62 17.77 9.36
C ALA A 173 -20.44 19.25 9.72
N THR A 174 -19.22 19.65 10.09
CA THR A 174 -18.88 21.07 10.30
C THR A 174 -18.15 21.62 9.07
N THR A 175 -18.62 22.76 8.55
CA THR A 175 -17.95 23.45 7.44
C THR A 175 -16.84 24.35 7.98
N HIS A 176 -15.63 24.21 7.43
CA HIS A 176 -14.47 25.03 7.74
C HIS A 176 -13.83 25.57 6.47
N ALA A 177 -13.14 26.70 6.58
CA ALA A 177 -12.33 27.21 5.50
C ALA A 177 -10.96 26.52 5.48
N PHE A 178 -10.38 26.33 4.30
CA PHE A 178 -9.00 25.93 4.17
C PHE A 178 -8.07 26.98 4.81
N GLY A 179 -7.07 26.52 5.56
CA GLY A 179 -6.19 27.38 6.36
C GLY A 179 -6.75 27.76 7.74
N GLU A 180 -8.00 27.40 8.06
CA GLU A 180 -8.58 27.60 9.38
C GLU A 180 -8.03 26.58 10.38
N ARG A 181 -7.79 27.03 11.62
CA ARG A 181 -7.42 26.15 12.73
C ARG A 181 -8.66 25.41 13.24
N VAL A 182 -8.71 24.11 13.00
CA VAL A 182 -9.75 23.21 13.50
C VAL A 182 -9.28 22.61 14.82
N LYS A 183 -10.11 22.74 15.86
CA LYS A 183 -9.87 22.11 17.16
C LYS A 183 -10.49 20.71 17.17
N ALA A 184 -9.68 19.69 17.40
CA ALA A 184 -10.15 18.33 17.57
C ALA A 184 -9.65 17.72 18.88
N ASP A 185 -10.36 16.69 19.34
CA ASP A 185 -10.09 16.01 20.61
C ASP A 185 -8.69 15.36 20.65
N PHE A 186 -8.10 15.09 19.48
CA PHE A 186 -6.76 14.52 19.31
C PHE A 186 -5.67 15.56 18.99
N GLY A 187 -6.02 16.85 18.89
CA GLY A 187 -5.09 17.92 18.59
C GLY A 187 -5.63 18.93 17.59
N ASP A 188 -5.16 20.17 17.71
CA ASP A 188 -5.49 21.22 16.76
C ASP A 188 -4.72 21.01 15.45
N PHE A 189 -5.43 21.13 14.33
CA PHE A 189 -4.85 20.98 13.00
C PHE A 189 -5.35 22.04 12.02
N VAL A 190 -4.68 22.16 10.89
CA VAL A 190 -5.05 22.98 9.75
C VAL A 190 -4.96 22.15 8.47
N LEU A 191 -5.92 22.35 7.57
CA LEU A 191 -5.91 21.74 6.24
C LEU A 191 -5.56 22.80 5.20
N THR A 192 -4.60 22.48 4.34
CA THR A 192 -4.19 23.32 3.21
C THR A 192 -4.48 22.59 1.90
N PRO A 193 -5.18 23.19 0.92
CA PRO A 193 -5.51 22.54 -0.33
C PRO A 193 -4.28 22.49 -1.23
N ASN A 194 -4.13 21.39 -1.96
CA ASN A 194 -3.12 21.26 -2.99
C ASN A 194 -3.67 21.74 -4.35
N ILE A 195 -2.87 22.51 -5.07
CA ILE A 195 -3.15 23.03 -6.42
C ILE A 195 -2.32 22.24 -7.43
N GLY A 196 -2.77 21.03 -7.78
CA GLY A 196 -2.07 20.12 -8.68
C GLY A 196 -3.00 19.27 -9.56
N THR A 197 -2.44 18.30 -10.28
CA THR A 197 -3.19 17.35 -11.12
C THR A 197 -4.13 16.44 -10.32
N TYR A 198 -3.79 16.18 -9.06
CA TYR A 198 -4.63 15.54 -8.04
C TYR A 198 -5.20 16.56 -7.04
N GLY A 199 -5.31 17.83 -7.45
CA GLY A 199 -5.74 18.92 -6.58
C GLY A 199 -7.15 18.75 -6.03
N SER A 200 -7.46 19.58 -5.04
CA SER A 200 -8.77 19.65 -4.37
C SER A 200 -9.91 19.90 -5.38
N THR A 201 -10.54 18.83 -5.87
CA THR A 201 -11.69 18.94 -6.77
C THR A 201 -12.98 19.08 -5.96
N PRO A 202 -13.88 20.01 -6.32
CA PRO A 202 -15.16 20.12 -5.63
C PRO A 202 -15.93 18.78 -5.67
N ASN A 203 -16.56 18.45 -4.54
CA ASN A 203 -17.30 17.22 -4.30
C ASN A 203 -16.45 15.93 -4.26
N SER A 204 -15.13 16.02 -4.03
CA SER A 204 -14.31 14.86 -3.70
C SER A 204 -14.38 14.52 -2.21
N TYR A 205 -14.42 13.23 -1.89
CA TYR A 205 -14.34 12.71 -0.52
C TYR A 205 -12.94 12.18 -0.26
N ILE A 206 -12.36 12.56 0.87
CA ILE A 206 -11.01 12.19 1.26
C ILE A 206 -11.06 11.67 2.71
N GLU A 207 -10.48 10.50 2.94
CA GLU A 207 -10.19 9.97 4.27
C GLU A 207 -8.70 10.20 4.55
N ILE A 208 -8.39 10.87 5.66
CA ILE A 208 -7.02 11.04 6.15
C ILE A 208 -6.88 10.13 7.36
N LYS A 209 -6.01 9.14 7.28
CA LYS A 209 -5.79 8.18 8.36
C LYS A 209 -4.43 8.45 9.00
N LEU A 210 -4.45 8.60 10.32
CA LEU A 210 -3.27 8.80 11.16
C LEU A 210 -2.98 7.46 11.85
N THR A 211 -1.74 6.99 11.77
CA THR A 211 -1.30 5.69 12.32
C THR A 211 0.10 5.79 12.92
#